data_AF-A0A5K7YIV0-F1
#
_entry.id   AF-A0A5K7YIV0-F1
#
_cell.length_a   1.000
_cell.length_b   1.000
_cell.length_c   1.000
_cell.angle_alpha   90.00
_cell.angle_beta   90.00
_cell.angle_gamma   90.00
#
_symmetry.space_group_name_H-M   'P 1'
#
loop_
_entity.id
_entity.type
_entity.pdbx_description
1 polymer ?
#
loop_
_entity_poly.entity_id
_entity_poly.type
_entity_poly.pdbx_seq_one_letter_code
_entity_poly.pdbx_strand_id
1 'polypeptide(L)'
;MTPRRVNRLLPFLAMGIGILIVTACSPSMPRSPLSPAARTDRLSEAEQIAGEIMAYLIEVVLGRAGAPDKRDAWATRGRDLPLDFDMVSRRMYGPVPLRAELMVLDTNILGLSRVLYHYDPRLNLFKGTRDHDSLYPCAELMAIRLLLLRKLHRNERVSIAGLLRNSDRFAPGSRDASAAELAAMQLTATEFRFLKAIFQSEPAFLRYLRHPFIISTFRKIGVAEPDALTLSADLAATYSRFSCEPDRKKKAPPATIAIVPAMNAMFEAAPATGRIRPSDDYLKLQEQLRSDIVRRIPAGHHGPSTAQKLAFFTPDRPVTLTPENADRVIGQLCPNADFTVILLGKNVYRAMHIDPHADISPHKQRIYLDVDDVRYRQIDDDIDTIVSAILPAITAAAAAHPAS
;
A
#
# COMPACT_ATOMS: atom_id res chain seq x y z
N MET A 1 35.98 70.44 47.46
CA MET A 1 36.11 70.05 46.04
C MET A 1 35.61 68.63 45.89
N THR A 2 34.38 68.47 45.43
CA THR A 2 33.69 67.19 45.24
C THR A 2 32.90 67.29 43.95
N PRO A 3 33.27 66.55 42.88
CA PRO A 3 32.47 66.54 41.67
C PRO A 3 31.43 65.43 41.71
N ARG A 4 30.29 65.77 41.12
CA ARG A 4 29.15 64.95 40.76
C ARG A 4 29.46 64.00 39.60
N ARG A 5 28.77 62.85 39.64
CA ARG A 5 28.15 62.05 38.55
C ARG A 5 29.06 61.57 37.38
N VAL A 6 28.89 60.30 36.99
CA VAL A 6 28.15 59.86 35.77
C VAL A 6 28.44 58.36 35.50
N ASN A 7 27.36 57.63 35.20
CA ASN A 7 27.20 56.34 34.48
C ASN A 7 28.05 55.11 34.85
N ARG A 8 27.37 54.16 35.50
CA ARG A 8 27.61 52.72 35.34
C ARG A 8 26.83 52.20 34.12
N LEU A 9 27.55 51.80 33.07
CA LEU A 9 27.04 51.01 31.96
C LEU A 9 28.14 50.01 31.58
N LEU A 10 27.83 48.72 31.74
CA LEU A 10 28.48 47.51 31.18
C LEU A 10 30.01 47.36 31.33
N PRO A 11 30.51 46.25 31.92
CA PRO A 11 30.51 45.00 31.14
C PRO A 11 30.41 43.74 32.03
N PHE A 12 29.21 43.27 32.32
CA PHE A 12 29.00 41.89 32.84
C PHE A 12 27.91 41.12 32.07
N LEU A 13 27.36 41.71 31.00
CA LEU A 13 26.35 41.07 30.15
C LEU A 13 26.94 40.35 28.93
N ALA A 14 28.26 40.27 28.79
CA ALA A 14 28.92 39.63 27.65
C ALA A 14 29.39 38.19 27.92
N MET A 15 29.25 37.68 29.14
CA MET A 15 29.72 36.33 29.51
C MET A 15 28.61 35.30 29.77
N GLY A 16 27.34 35.71 29.71
CA GLY A 16 26.18 34.82 29.91
C GLY A 16 25.49 34.33 28.63
N ILE A 17 25.76 34.95 27.47
CA ILE A 17 25.05 34.63 26.21
C ILE A 17 25.85 33.62 25.35
N GLY A 18 27.17 33.50 25.56
CA GLY A 18 28.01 32.54 24.83
C GLY A 18 27.78 31.06 25.18
N ILE A 19 27.21 30.77 26.35
CA ILE A 19 26.96 29.38 26.81
C ILE A 19 25.53 28.91 26.49
N LEU A 20 24.60 29.84 26.20
CA LEU A 20 23.23 29.51 25.79
C LEU A 20 23.07 29.25 24.27
N ILE A 21 24.08 29.57 23.45
CA ILE A 21 24.02 29.36 22.00
C ILE A 21 24.68 28.03 21.55
N VAL A 22 25.47 27.38 22.41
CA VAL A 22 26.10 26.07 22.09
C VAL A 22 25.23 24.87 22.54
N THR A 23 24.21 25.08 23.36
CA THR A 23 23.29 24.03 23.83
C THR A 23 21.96 23.95 23.09
N ALA A 24 21.73 24.81 22.08
CA ALA A 24 20.49 24.84 21.29
C ALA A 24 20.55 24.07 19.96
N CYS A 25 21.63 23.35 19.65
CA CYS A 25 21.81 22.65 18.36
C CYS A 25 22.26 21.18 18.49
N SER A 26 21.79 20.47 19.52
CA SER A 26 21.87 19.01 19.56
C SER A 26 20.60 18.43 20.19
N PRO A 27 19.66 17.87 19.41
CA PRO A 27 18.70 16.95 19.98
C PRO A 27 19.43 15.61 20.15
N SER A 28 20.11 15.45 21.28
CA SER A 28 20.45 14.14 21.80
C SER A 28 19.14 13.46 22.22
N MET A 29 18.45 12.86 21.24
CA MET A 29 17.29 12.04 21.53
C MET A 29 17.72 10.83 22.37
N PRO A 30 16.96 10.46 23.41
CA PRO A 30 17.08 9.15 24.00
C PRO A 30 16.74 8.13 22.91
N ARG A 31 17.72 7.33 22.50
CA ARG A 31 17.47 6.11 21.73
C ARG A 31 16.56 5.22 22.59
N SER A 32 15.27 5.19 22.26
CA SER A 32 14.44 4.05 22.66
C SER A 32 15.16 2.78 22.21
N PRO A 33 15.41 1.81 23.10
CA PRO A 33 15.94 0.53 22.69
C PRO A 33 14.82 -0.18 21.92
N LEU A 34 14.78 0.02 20.60
CA LEU A 34 14.16 -0.95 19.72
C LEU A 34 14.92 -2.26 19.96
N SER A 35 14.28 -3.12 20.74
CA SER A 35 14.72 -4.47 21.02
C SER A 35 15.13 -5.13 19.70
N PRO A 36 16.35 -5.69 19.58
CA PRO A 36 16.76 -6.41 18.40
C PRO A 36 16.07 -7.77 18.44
N ALA A 37 14.76 -7.78 18.18
CA ALA A 37 14.06 -9.00 17.84
C ALA A 37 14.79 -9.58 16.63
N ALA A 38 15.37 -10.78 16.83
CA ALA A 38 16.12 -11.52 15.83
C ALA A 38 15.42 -11.39 14.47
N ARG A 39 16.07 -10.68 13.54
CA ARG A 39 15.52 -10.41 12.21
C ARG A 39 15.32 -11.73 11.49
N THR A 40 14.10 -12.26 11.54
CA THR A 40 13.70 -13.33 10.66
C THR A 40 13.71 -12.79 9.23
N ASP A 41 14.21 -13.58 8.29
CA ASP A 41 14.24 -13.25 6.85
C ASP A 41 12.83 -13.09 6.22
N ARG A 42 11.77 -13.27 7.02
CA ARG A 42 10.37 -13.19 6.60
C ARG A 42 9.80 -11.80 6.88
N LEU A 43 8.94 -11.33 5.97
CA LEU A 43 8.15 -10.12 6.19
C LEU A 43 7.01 -10.43 7.19
N SER A 44 6.71 -9.50 8.08
CA SER A 44 5.52 -9.54 8.94
C SER A 44 4.23 -9.47 8.10
N GLU A 45 3.07 -9.78 8.67
CA GLU A 45 1.80 -9.64 7.94
C GLU A 45 1.53 -8.20 7.49
N ALA A 46 1.88 -7.21 8.31
CA ALA A 46 1.81 -5.80 7.94
C ALA A 46 2.73 -5.49 6.75
N GLU A 47 3.98 -5.97 6.79
CA GLU A 47 4.93 -5.78 5.69
C GLU A 47 4.49 -6.54 4.42
N GLN A 48 3.78 -7.67 4.53
CA GLN A 48 3.18 -8.36 3.38
C GLN A 48 2.06 -7.49 2.76
N ILE A 49 1.15 -6.94 3.58
CA ILE A 49 0.11 -6.02 3.09
C ILE A 49 0.75 -4.79 2.42
N ALA A 50 1.76 -4.19 3.06
CA ALA A 50 2.49 -3.07 2.50
C ALA A 50 3.17 -3.42 1.16
N GLY A 51 3.73 -4.63 1.04
CA GLY A 51 4.33 -5.13 -0.20
C GLY A 51 3.32 -5.29 -1.33
N GLU A 52 2.10 -5.72 -1.03
CA GLU A 52 1.00 -5.81 -2.01
C GLU A 52 0.54 -4.43 -2.48
N ILE A 53 0.35 -3.48 -1.54
CA ILE A 53 -0.06 -2.11 -1.86
C ILE A 53 1.05 -1.40 -2.65
N MET A 54 2.31 -1.56 -2.23
CA MET A 54 3.45 -0.98 -2.90
C MET A 54 3.61 -1.51 -4.32
N ALA A 55 3.28 -2.78 -4.57
CA ALA A 55 3.26 -3.34 -5.92
C ALA A 55 2.31 -2.56 -6.84
N TYR A 56 1.08 -2.30 -6.40
CA TYR A 56 0.16 -1.47 -7.18
C TYR A 56 0.64 -0.01 -7.28
N LEU A 57 1.13 0.57 -6.19
CA LEU A 57 1.64 1.94 -6.19
C LEU A 57 2.78 2.13 -7.20
N ILE A 58 3.66 1.13 -7.37
CA ILE A 58 4.71 1.12 -8.39
C ILE A 58 4.11 1.25 -9.80
N GLU A 59 3.05 0.52 -10.12
CA GLU A 59 2.37 0.64 -11.42
C GLU A 59 1.82 2.07 -11.61
N VAL A 60 1.17 2.62 -10.58
CA VAL A 60 0.59 3.97 -10.61
C VAL A 60 1.66 5.03 -10.82
N VAL A 61 2.70 5.08 -9.98
CA VAL A 61 3.72 6.15 -10.04
C VAL A 61 4.65 6.07 -11.26
N LEU A 62 4.61 4.96 -11.99
CA LEU A 62 5.29 4.77 -13.28
C LEU A 62 4.37 4.98 -14.49
N GLY A 63 3.11 5.40 -14.26
CA GLY A 63 2.13 5.65 -15.33
C GLY A 63 1.61 4.38 -16.03
N ARG A 64 1.71 3.21 -15.37
CA ARG A 64 1.21 1.93 -15.90
C ARG A 64 -0.22 1.61 -15.45
N ALA A 65 -0.67 2.21 -14.36
CA ALA A 65 -2.02 2.08 -13.82
C ALA A 65 -2.56 3.43 -13.32
N GLY A 66 -3.79 3.43 -12.80
CA GLY A 66 -4.48 4.61 -12.28
C GLY A 66 -5.12 5.49 -13.37
N ALA A 67 -5.44 6.73 -13.03
CA ALA A 67 -6.19 7.66 -13.89
C ALA A 67 -5.50 7.87 -15.26
N PRO A 68 -6.15 7.53 -16.40
CA PRO A 68 -5.52 7.58 -17.72
C PRO A 68 -4.91 8.94 -18.09
N ASP A 69 -5.57 10.03 -17.73
CA ASP A 69 -5.15 11.40 -18.02
C ASP A 69 -3.87 11.82 -17.26
N LYS A 70 -3.47 11.07 -16.24
CA LYS A 70 -2.28 11.37 -15.44
C LYS A 70 -1.07 10.51 -15.80
N ARG A 71 -1.28 9.38 -16.49
CA ARG A 71 -0.26 8.36 -16.74
C ARG A 71 1.00 8.90 -17.41
N ASP A 72 0.86 9.74 -18.44
CA ASP A 72 2.01 10.30 -19.15
C ASP A 72 2.86 11.22 -18.26
N ALA A 73 2.21 12.07 -17.47
CA ALA A 73 2.90 12.94 -16.52
C ALA A 73 3.64 12.11 -15.45
N TRP A 74 3.03 11.01 -14.99
CA TRP A 74 3.63 10.10 -14.02
C TRP A 74 4.77 9.28 -14.63
N ALA A 75 4.69 8.89 -15.90
CA ALA A 75 5.72 8.11 -16.60
C ALA A 75 6.96 8.93 -17.00
N THR A 76 6.87 10.27 -16.98
CA THR A 76 7.96 11.14 -17.49
C THR A 76 8.62 11.98 -16.39
N ARG A 77 7.92 12.30 -15.30
CA ARG A 77 8.43 13.18 -14.25
C ARG A 77 9.65 12.61 -13.54
N GLY A 78 10.76 13.37 -13.61
CA GLY A 78 12.03 13.05 -12.99
C GLY A 78 12.91 12.09 -13.80
N ARG A 79 12.44 11.58 -14.94
CA ARG A 79 13.13 10.56 -15.77
C ARG A 79 14.58 10.94 -16.10
N ASP A 80 14.81 12.22 -16.41
CA ASP A 80 16.08 12.71 -16.93
C ASP A 80 17.05 13.16 -15.81
N LEU A 81 16.63 13.05 -14.54
CA LEU A 81 17.47 13.37 -13.38
C LEU A 81 18.54 12.31 -13.15
N PRO A 82 19.75 12.67 -12.66
CA PRO A 82 20.83 11.71 -12.47
C PRO A 82 20.48 10.63 -11.42
N LEU A 83 21.04 9.43 -11.56
CA LEU A 83 20.95 8.40 -10.52
C LEU A 83 21.97 8.69 -9.43
N ASP A 84 21.63 9.66 -8.58
CA ASP A 84 22.42 10.11 -7.42
C ASP A 84 21.50 10.20 -6.21
N PHE A 85 21.73 9.34 -5.21
CA PHE A 85 20.86 9.24 -4.05
C PHE A 85 20.94 10.48 -3.15
N ASP A 86 22.11 11.13 -3.06
CA ASP A 86 22.27 12.35 -2.28
C ASP A 86 21.49 13.50 -2.91
N MET A 87 21.48 13.56 -4.25
CA MET A 87 20.64 14.51 -4.99
C MET A 87 19.16 14.27 -4.75
N VAL A 88 18.69 13.02 -4.76
CA VAL A 88 17.30 12.68 -4.40
C VAL A 88 16.98 13.12 -2.99
N SER A 89 17.82 12.75 -2.02
CA SER A 89 17.65 13.11 -0.61
C SER A 89 17.59 14.64 -0.41
N ARG A 90 18.51 15.40 -1.02
CA ARG A 90 18.50 16.87 -0.97
C ARG A 90 17.24 17.47 -1.60
N ARG A 91 16.73 16.92 -2.70
CA ARG A 91 15.47 17.43 -3.30
C ARG A 91 14.24 17.12 -2.44
N MET A 92 14.28 16.05 -1.64
CA MET A 92 13.19 15.67 -0.74
C MET A 92 13.22 16.44 0.61
N TYR A 93 14.40 16.60 1.20
CA TYR A 93 14.60 17.15 2.57
C TYR A 93 15.39 18.45 2.66
N GLY A 94 15.97 18.92 1.55
CA GLY A 94 16.87 20.07 1.57
C GLY A 94 16.22 21.37 2.03
N PRO A 95 17.03 22.39 2.32
CA PRO A 95 16.55 23.70 2.81
C PRO A 95 15.58 24.37 1.84
N VAL A 96 15.71 24.08 0.53
CA VAL A 96 14.77 24.44 -0.53
C VAL A 96 14.36 23.14 -1.23
N PRO A 97 13.30 22.45 -0.75
CA PRO A 97 12.93 21.15 -1.30
C PRO A 97 12.28 21.30 -2.67
N LEU A 98 12.80 20.58 -3.66
CA LEU A 98 12.29 20.57 -5.04
C LEU A 98 11.51 19.27 -5.33
N ARG A 99 10.60 18.94 -4.42
CA ARG A 99 9.83 17.69 -4.46
C ARG A 99 9.07 17.51 -5.77
N ALA A 100 8.54 18.57 -6.34
CA ALA A 100 7.75 18.52 -7.58
C ALA A 100 8.52 18.01 -8.81
N GLU A 101 9.86 18.01 -8.78
CA GLU A 101 10.67 17.46 -9.88
C GLU A 101 10.77 15.92 -9.82
N LEU A 102 10.59 15.35 -8.62
CA LEU A 102 10.73 13.91 -8.35
C LEU A 102 9.39 13.24 -8.11
N MET A 103 8.58 13.89 -7.28
CA MET A 103 7.33 13.38 -6.79
C MET A 103 6.22 13.63 -7.80
N VAL A 104 5.40 12.61 -7.95
CA VAL A 104 4.04 12.78 -8.41
C VAL A 104 3.23 13.29 -7.22
N LEU A 105 3.25 14.62 -6.97
CA LEU A 105 2.40 15.29 -5.98
C LEU A 105 0.96 15.31 -6.48
N ASP A 106 0.34 14.14 -6.50
CA ASP A 106 -1.02 13.97 -6.99
C ASP A 106 -1.93 13.60 -5.82
N THR A 107 -2.96 14.42 -5.61
CA THR A 107 -4.01 14.18 -4.61
C THR A 107 -4.67 12.81 -4.80
N ASN A 108 -4.59 12.26 -6.02
CA ASN A 108 -5.11 10.95 -6.37
C ASN A 108 -4.34 9.80 -5.70
N ILE A 109 -3.06 9.99 -5.36
CA ILE A 109 -2.22 8.92 -4.80
C ILE A 109 -2.18 8.97 -3.26
N LEU A 110 -2.50 10.12 -2.66
CA LEU A 110 -2.36 10.36 -1.21
C LEU A 110 -3.15 9.36 -0.36
N GLY A 111 -4.37 8.98 -0.78
CA GLY A 111 -5.17 7.97 -0.09
C GLY A 111 -4.43 6.63 -0.02
N LEU A 112 -3.91 6.16 -1.16
CA LEU A 112 -3.15 4.92 -1.26
C LEU A 112 -1.84 4.96 -0.45
N SER A 113 -1.11 6.08 -0.51
CA SER A 113 0.13 6.26 0.27
C SER A 113 -0.12 6.22 1.78
N ARG A 114 -1.21 6.82 2.27
CA ARG A 114 -1.58 6.73 3.70
C ARG A 114 -1.79 5.30 4.15
N VAL A 115 -2.50 4.51 3.35
CA VAL A 115 -2.72 3.09 3.66
C VAL A 115 -1.40 2.33 3.64
N LEU A 116 -0.52 2.58 2.67
CA LEU A 116 0.81 1.97 2.65
C LEU A 116 1.60 2.26 3.94
N TYR A 117 1.60 3.51 4.40
CA TYR A 117 2.39 3.94 5.57
C TYR A 117 1.79 3.48 6.89
N HIS A 118 0.48 3.26 6.93
CA HIS A 118 -0.18 2.58 8.05
C HIS A 118 0.41 1.18 8.28
N TYR A 119 0.68 0.43 7.22
CA TYR A 119 1.24 -0.93 7.31
C TYR A 119 2.77 -0.96 7.44
N ASP A 120 3.48 0.02 6.88
CA ASP A 120 4.92 0.16 7.08
C ASP A 120 5.34 1.65 7.15
N PRO A 121 5.45 2.22 8.36
CA PRO A 121 5.81 3.63 8.55
C PRO A 121 7.18 4.02 8.01
N ARG A 122 8.08 3.06 7.76
CA ARG A 122 9.43 3.34 7.19
C ARG A 122 9.37 3.78 5.74
N LEU A 123 8.27 3.47 5.04
CA LEU A 123 8.05 3.88 3.65
C LEU A 123 7.65 5.36 3.52
N ASN A 124 7.34 6.01 4.65
CA ASN A 124 7.06 7.43 4.74
C ASN A 124 8.34 8.29 4.74
N LEU A 125 8.27 9.52 4.24
CA LEU A 125 9.31 10.54 4.29
C LEU A 125 9.97 10.69 5.68
N PHE A 126 9.21 10.64 6.77
CA PHE A 126 9.81 10.76 8.10
C PHE A 126 10.07 9.42 8.78
N LYS A 127 9.98 8.30 8.05
CA LYS A 127 10.22 6.93 8.54
C LYS A 127 9.53 6.60 9.87
N GLY A 128 8.34 7.18 10.12
CA GLY A 128 7.60 7.02 11.37
C GLY A 128 8.22 7.70 12.61
N THR A 129 9.17 8.63 12.44
CA THR A 129 9.88 9.28 13.57
C THR A 129 9.23 10.58 14.07
N ARG A 130 8.15 11.04 13.45
CA ARG A 130 7.38 12.22 13.87
C ARG A 130 5.93 11.83 14.09
N ASP A 131 5.28 12.46 15.07
CA ASP A 131 3.84 12.30 15.39
C ASP A 131 2.91 12.66 14.21
N HIS A 132 3.46 13.24 13.14
CA HIS A 132 2.75 13.50 11.90
C HIS A 132 3.26 12.57 10.81
N ASP A 133 2.40 11.63 10.42
CA ASP A 133 2.59 10.86 9.20
C ASP A 133 2.66 11.84 8.02
N SER A 134 3.87 12.03 7.50
CA SER A 134 4.00 12.68 6.20
C SER A 134 3.20 11.87 5.17
N LEU A 135 2.53 12.59 4.28
CA LEU A 135 1.81 11.97 3.16
C LEU A 135 2.74 11.64 1.99
N TYR A 136 4.02 11.98 2.14
CA TYR A 136 5.05 11.83 1.12
C TYR A 136 5.87 10.56 1.36
N PRO A 137 6.33 9.89 0.29
CA PRO A 137 7.20 8.74 0.37
C PRO A 137 8.61 9.12 0.84
N CYS A 138 9.32 8.14 1.38
CA CYS A 138 10.75 8.27 1.66
C CYS A 138 11.58 8.52 0.39
N ALA A 139 12.78 9.08 0.58
CA ALA A 139 13.68 9.37 -0.53
C ALA A 139 14.09 8.09 -1.28
N GLU A 140 14.16 6.96 -0.59
CA GLU A 140 14.49 5.65 -1.14
C GLU A 140 13.43 5.17 -2.14
N LEU A 141 12.13 5.31 -1.82
CA LEU A 141 11.05 5.00 -2.76
C LEU A 141 11.13 5.88 -4.02
N MET A 142 11.44 7.16 -3.85
CA MET A 142 11.62 8.07 -4.99
C MET A 142 12.85 7.70 -5.82
N ALA A 143 13.95 7.33 -5.18
CA ALA A 143 15.16 6.89 -5.83
C ALA A 143 14.93 5.60 -6.64
N ILE A 144 14.26 4.60 -6.04
CA ILE A 144 13.85 3.37 -6.73
C ILE A 144 12.98 3.71 -7.95
N ARG A 145 11.97 4.58 -7.79
CA ARG A 145 11.13 5.03 -8.91
C ARG A 145 11.96 5.61 -10.06
N LEU A 146 12.96 6.45 -9.80
CA LEU A 146 13.84 7.00 -10.85
C LEU A 146 14.60 5.93 -11.62
N LEU A 147 15.16 4.94 -10.91
CA LEU A 147 15.83 3.81 -11.55
C LEU A 147 14.86 3.04 -12.46
N LEU A 148 13.66 2.72 -11.95
CA LEU A 148 12.65 1.98 -12.70
C LEU A 148 12.19 2.75 -13.95
N LEU A 149 11.94 4.06 -13.83
CA LEU A 149 11.61 4.92 -14.98
C LEU A 149 12.68 4.87 -16.05
N ARG A 150 13.95 4.98 -15.65
CA ARG A 150 15.08 4.95 -16.58
C ARG A 150 15.19 3.61 -17.29
N LYS A 151 15.07 2.50 -16.55
CA LYS A 151 15.10 1.14 -17.11
C LYS A 151 13.97 0.96 -18.12
N LEU A 152 12.75 1.32 -17.76
CA LEU A 152 11.59 1.25 -18.66
C LEU A 152 11.77 2.10 -19.92
N HIS A 153 12.26 3.34 -19.78
CA HIS A 153 12.45 4.23 -20.93
C HIS A 153 13.52 3.71 -21.90
N ARG A 154 14.57 3.07 -21.39
CA ARG A 154 15.65 2.48 -22.20
C ARG A 154 15.36 1.05 -22.64
N ASN A 155 14.20 0.50 -22.27
CA ASN A 155 13.87 -0.91 -22.47
C ASN A 155 14.93 -1.87 -21.91
N GLU A 156 15.56 -1.47 -20.80
CA GLU A 156 16.54 -2.25 -20.07
C GLU A 156 15.87 -3.02 -18.94
N ARG A 157 16.45 -4.16 -18.58
CA ARG A 157 15.95 -5.03 -17.50
C ARG A 157 16.94 -5.07 -16.34
N VAL A 158 16.44 -5.59 -15.21
CA VAL A 158 17.22 -5.91 -14.01
C VAL A 158 16.98 -7.37 -13.66
N SER A 159 18.06 -8.10 -13.38
CA SER A 159 17.94 -9.47 -12.88
C SER A 159 17.66 -9.46 -11.39
N ILE A 160 16.39 -9.63 -10.99
CA ILE A 160 16.01 -9.68 -9.57
C ILE A 160 16.67 -10.89 -8.89
N ALA A 161 16.77 -12.03 -9.57
CA ALA A 161 17.50 -13.17 -9.06
C ALA A 161 19.00 -12.87 -8.90
N GLY A 162 19.58 -12.11 -9.83
CA GLY A 162 20.95 -11.59 -9.71
C GLY A 162 21.14 -10.70 -8.48
N LEU A 163 20.21 -9.77 -8.23
CA LEU A 163 20.22 -8.90 -7.05
C LEU A 163 20.17 -9.70 -5.75
N LEU A 164 19.28 -10.69 -5.67
CA LEU A 164 19.11 -11.51 -4.47
C LEU A 164 20.32 -12.43 -4.21
N ARG A 165 20.95 -12.97 -5.26
CA ARG A 165 22.17 -13.79 -5.13
C ARG A 165 23.37 -12.99 -4.64
N ASN A 166 23.45 -11.70 -4.99
CA ASN A 166 24.53 -10.80 -4.61
C ASN A 166 24.10 -9.82 -3.51
N SER A 167 23.10 -10.18 -2.69
CA SER A 167 22.53 -9.23 -1.73
C SER A 167 23.52 -8.75 -0.66
N ASP A 168 24.56 -9.54 -0.38
CA ASP A 168 25.65 -9.20 0.53
C ASP A 168 26.44 -7.96 0.06
N ARG A 169 26.48 -7.70 -1.25
CA ARG A 169 27.16 -6.53 -1.86
C ARG A 169 26.46 -5.21 -1.56
N PHE A 170 25.26 -5.24 -1.00
CA PHE A 170 24.53 -4.06 -0.58
C PHE A 170 24.67 -3.77 0.92
N ALA A 171 25.32 -4.67 1.69
CA ALA A 171 25.53 -4.45 3.12
C ALA A 171 26.49 -3.25 3.38
N PRO A 172 26.37 -2.56 4.53
CA PRO A 172 27.35 -1.55 4.94
C PRO A 172 28.78 -2.12 4.98
N GLY A 173 29.76 -1.37 4.47
CA GLY A 173 31.18 -1.78 4.44
C GLY A 173 31.54 -2.84 3.39
N SER A 174 30.58 -3.35 2.61
CA SER A 174 30.85 -4.28 1.52
C SER A 174 31.61 -3.59 0.37
N ARG A 175 32.42 -4.37 -0.37
CA ARG A 175 33.10 -3.90 -1.59
C ARG A 175 32.10 -3.62 -2.71
N ASP A 176 32.54 -2.90 -3.75
CA ASP A 176 31.78 -2.77 -4.98
C ASP A 176 31.72 -4.08 -5.77
N ALA A 177 30.69 -4.22 -6.60
CA ALA A 177 30.49 -5.38 -7.45
C ALA A 177 31.54 -5.41 -8.58
N SER A 178 32.07 -6.61 -8.82
CA SER A 178 32.90 -6.94 -9.97
C SER A 178 32.11 -6.90 -11.27
N ALA A 179 32.80 -6.89 -12.42
CA ALA A 179 32.15 -6.90 -13.74
C ALA A 179 31.20 -8.11 -13.92
N ALA A 180 31.59 -9.29 -13.43
CA ALA A 180 30.75 -10.49 -13.52
C ALA A 180 29.49 -10.38 -12.64
N GLU A 181 29.61 -9.83 -11.43
CA GLU A 181 28.47 -9.60 -10.53
C GLU A 181 27.51 -8.54 -11.11
N LEU A 182 28.05 -7.46 -11.68
CA LEU A 182 27.27 -6.41 -12.36
C LEU A 182 26.49 -6.98 -13.56
N ALA A 183 27.16 -7.79 -14.41
CA ALA A 183 26.51 -8.47 -15.52
C ALA A 183 25.40 -9.41 -15.04
N ALA A 184 25.64 -10.17 -13.97
CA ALA A 184 24.64 -11.07 -13.39
C ALA A 184 23.43 -10.34 -12.80
N MET A 185 23.56 -9.09 -12.36
CA MET A 185 22.47 -8.23 -11.91
C MET A 185 21.80 -7.43 -13.05
N GLN A 186 22.42 -7.40 -14.24
CA GLN A 186 22.09 -6.50 -15.35
C GLN A 186 22.12 -5.01 -14.94
N LEU A 187 23.15 -4.64 -14.19
CA LEU A 187 23.37 -3.27 -13.72
C LEU A 187 24.67 -2.70 -14.26
N THR A 188 24.65 -1.40 -14.54
CA THR A 188 25.88 -0.61 -14.66
C THR A 188 26.49 -0.35 -13.28
N ALA A 189 27.78 0.01 -13.23
CA ALA A 189 28.44 0.37 -11.97
C ALA A 189 27.76 1.56 -11.26
N THR A 190 27.24 2.52 -12.03
CA THR A 190 26.50 3.67 -11.48
C THR A 190 25.17 3.25 -10.86
N GLU A 191 24.40 2.40 -11.53
CA GLU A 191 23.13 1.88 -10.99
C GLU A 191 23.34 1.02 -9.75
N PHE A 192 24.40 0.20 -9.74
CA PHE A 192 24.77 -0.58 -8.57
C PHE A 192 25.10 0.30 -7.37
N ARG A 193 25.95 1.34 -7.54
CA ARG A 193 26.27 2.28 -6.45
C ARG A 193 25.03 3.03 -5.96
N PHE A 194 24.14 3.42 -6.89
CA PHE A 194 22.88 4.06 -6.56
C PHE A 194 21.98 3.15 -5.71
N LEU A 195 21.76 1.90 -6.12
CA LEU A 195 21.01 0.91 -5.35
C LEU A 195 21.67 0.59 -4.00
N LYS A 196 23.00 0.50 -3.96
CA LYS A 196 23.75 0.29 -2.73
C LYS A 196 23.54 1.41 -1.73
N ALA A 197 23.57 2.67 -2.17
CA ALA A 197 23.26 3.81 -1.30
C ALA A 197 21.82 3.73 -0.74
N ILE A 198 20.85 3.38 -1.59
CA ILE A 198 19.44 3.21 -1.18
C ILE A 198 19.30 2.12 -0.12
N PHE A 199 19.83 0.93 -0.38
CA PHE A 199 19.68 -0.22 0.52
C PHE A 199 20.50 -0.08 1.82
N GLN A 200 21.57 0.69 1.81
CA GLN A 200 22.29 1.05 3.03
C GLN A 200 21.52 2.08 3.86
N SER A 201 20.78 2.99 3.21
CA SER A 201 19.95 3.99 3.89
C SER A 201 18.67 3.40 4.47
N GLU A 202 18.04 2.46 3.76
CA GLU A 202 16.88 1.71 4.23
C GLU A 202 16.97 0.22 3.81
N PRO A 203 17.55 -0.64 4.68
CA PRO A 203 17.70 -2.06 4.39
C PRO A 203 16.39 -2.83 4.19
N ALA A 204 15.25 -2.30 4.64
CA ALA A 204 13.95 -2.96 4.44
C ALA A 204 13.61 -3.17 2.96
N PHE A 205 14.08 -2.31 2.04
CA PHE A 205 13.81 -2.48 0.61
C PHE A 205 14.40 -3.75 0.01
N LEU A 206 15.53 -4.25 0.51
CA LEU A 206 16.06 -5.54 0.08
C LEU A 206 15.13 -6.70 0.43
N ARG A 207 14.41 -6.62 1.55
CA ARG A 207 13.43 -7.64 1.95
C ARG A 207 12.20 -7.61 1.02
N TYR A 208 11.76 -6.42 0.62
CA TYR A 208 10.67 -6.26 -0.35
C TYR A 208 10.99 -6.80 -1.75
N LEU A 209 12.26 -6.87 -2.16
CA LEU A 209 12.65 -7.55 -3.41
C LEU A 209 12.38 -9.05 -3.41
N ARG A 210 12.03 -9.66 -2.26
CA ARG A 210 11.58 -11.04 -2.15
C ARG A 210 10.05 -11.19 -2.15
N HIS A 211 9.31 -10.08 -2.16
CA HIS A 211 7.85 -10.09 -2.07
C HIS A 211 7.22 -10.51 -3.42
N PRO A 212 6.39 -11.58 -3.47
CA PRO A 212 5.86 -12.11 -4.73
C PRO A 212 5.14 -11.07 -5.61
N PHE A 213 4.29 -10.23 -5.01
CA PHE A 213 3.58 -9.19 -5.78
C PHE A 213 4.52 -8.12 -6.36
N ILE A 214 5.63 -7.80 -5.68
CA ILE A 214 6.59 -6.81 -6.17
C ILE A 214 7.35 -7.38 -7.38
N ILE A 215 7.86 -8.60 -7.24
CA ILE A 215 8.59 -9.29 -8.33
C ILE A 215 7.66 -9.49 -9.54
N SER A 216 6.42 -9.94 -9.28
CA SER A 216 5.40 -10.13 -10.32
C SER A 216 5.10 -8.81 -11.05
N THR A 217 4.95 -7.72 -10.30
CA THR A 217 4.74 -6.39 -10.87
C THR A 217 5.93 -5.96 -11.73
N PHE A 218 7.16 -6.12 -11.24
CA PHE A 218 8.35 -5.77 -12.02
C PHE A 218 8.44 -6.56 -13.33
N ARG A 219 8.04 -7.83 -13.33
CA ARG A 219 7.94 -8.61 -14.57
C ARG A 219 6.83 -8.08 -15.48
N LYS A 220 5.62 -7.87 -14.95
CA LYS A 220 4.45 -7.37 -15.71
C LYS A 220 4.72 -6.04 -16.41
N ILE A 221 5.39 -5.11 -15.73
CA ILE A 221 5.70 -3.79 -16.31
C ILE A 221 6.95 -3.80 -17.21
N GLY A 222 7.65 -4.93 -17.31
CA GLY A 222 8.79 -5.14 -18.22
C GLY A 222 10.16 -4.72 -17.69
N VAL A 223 10.31 -4.45 -16.38
CA VAL A 223 11.59 -4.02 -15.79
C VAL A 223 12.42 -5.18 -15.22
N ALA A 224 11.79 -6.30 -14.84
CA ALA A 224 12.50 -7.50 -14.42
C ALA A 224 12.79 -8.45 -15.58
N GLU A 225 13.95 -9.10 -15.53
CA GLU A 225 14.29 -10.23 -16.39
C GLU A 225 13.30 -11.40 -16.19
N PRO A 226 12.68 -11.94 -17.25
CA PRO A 226 11.89 -13.16 -17.16
C PRO A 226 12.80 -14.36 -16.88
N ASP A 227 12.58 -15.02 -15.75
CA ASP A 227 13.37 -16.16 -15.27
C ASP A 227 12.51 -17.05 -14.34
N ALA A 228 13.10 -18.13 -13.80
CA ALA A 228 12.39 -19.04 -12.91
C ALA A 228 11.89 -18.35 -11.61
N LEU A 229 12.63 -17.35 -11.10
CA LEU A 229 12.24 -16.62 -9.91
C LEU A 229 10.98 -15.78 -10.15
N THR A 230 10.97 -15.01 -11.24
CA THR A 230 9.84 -14.15 -11.60
C THR A 230 8.61 -14.96 -12.04
N LEU A 231 8.79 -16.13 -12.65
CA LEU A 231 7.70 -17.10 -12.88
C LEU A 231 7.12 -17.65 -11.58
N SER A 232 7.98 -18.06 -10.64
CA SER A 232 7.54 -18.55 -9.34
C SER A 232 6.81 -17.47 -8.54
N ALA A 233 7.30 -16.23 -8.59
CA ALA A 233 6.67 -15.09 -7.93
C ALA A 233 5.27 -14.79 -8.46
N ASP A 234 5.03 -14.88 -9.78
CA ASP A 234 3.71 -14.72 -10.37
C ASP A 234 2.71 -15.75 -9.84
N LEU A 235 3.13 -17.02 -9.72
CA LEU A 235 2.30 -18.08 -9.17
C LEU A 235 2.03 -17.88 -7.67
N ALA A 236 3.00 -17.33 -6.94
CA ALA A 236 2.88 -17.05 -5.51
C ALA A 236 2.10 -15.76 -5.19
N ALA A 237 1.90 -14.85 -6.16
CA ALA A 237 1.14 -13.61 -6.01
C ALA A 237 -0.39 -13.85 -6.02
N THR A 238 -0.86 -14.62 -5.04
CA THR A 238 -2.24 -15.12 -4.92
C THR A 238 -2.85 -14.88 -3.54
N TYR A 239 -4.17 -14.75 -3.52
CA TYR A 239 -4.99 -14.61 -2.31
C TYR A 239 -5.72 -15.90 -1.91
N SER A 240 -5.47 -17.02 -2.59
CA SER A 240 -6.18 -18.30 -2.36
C SER A 240 -6.11 -18.82 -0.93
N ARG A 241 -5.09 -18.43 -0.14
CA ARG A 241 -5.00 -18.76 1.30
C ARG A 241 -6.10 -18.12 2.16
N PHE A 242 -6.81 -17.12 1.64
CA PHE A 242 -7.93 -16.44 2.29
C PHE A 242 -9.26 -16.79 1.63
N SER A 243 -9.33 -17.89 0.86
CA SER A 243 -10.54 -18.29 0.17
C SER A 243 -11.67 -18.59 1.15
N CYS A 244 -12.89 -18.19 0.80
CA CYS A 244 -14.10 -18.70 1.41
C CYS A 244 -14.17 -20.21 1.16
N GLU A 245 -14.56 -20.97 2.19
CA GLU A 245 -14.77 -22.40 1.99
C GLU A 245 -16.01 -22.59 1.10
N PRO A 246 -15.90 -23.36 0.00
CA PRO A 246 -17.08 -23.67 -0.78
C PRO A 246 -17.98 -24.59 0.06
N ASP A 247 -19.18 -24.11 0.39
CA ASP A 247 -20.18 -24.88 1.15
C ASP A 247 -20.80 -25.97 0.25
N ARG A 248 -19.97 -26.96 -0.13
CA ARG A 248 -20.32 -28.05 -1.07
C ARG A 248 -21.34 -29.04 -0.50
N LYS A 249 -21.69 -28.91 0.78
CA LYS A 249 -22.54 -29.88 1.49
C LYS A 249 -24.03 -29.51 1.47
N LYS A 250 -24.40 -28.29 1.06
CA LYS A 250 -25.82 -27.87 0.99
C LYS A 250 -26.42 -28.14 -0.38
N LYS A 251 -27.60 -28.76 -0.41
CA LYS A 251 -28.40 -28.97 -1.64
C LYS A 251 -28.86 -27.65 -2.28
N ALA A 252 -28.96 -26.58 -1.49
CA ALA A 252 -29.16 -25.22 -1.97
C ALA A 252 -28.28 -24.26 -1.14
N PRO A 253 -27.17 -23.74 -1.69
CA PRO A 253 -26.37 -22.76 -0.97
C PRO A 253 -27.14 -21.44 -0.86
N PRO A 254 -26.98 -20.70 0.24
CA PRO A 254 -27.51 -19.34 0.35
C PRO A 254 -26.87 -18.43 -0.70
N ALA A 255 -27.58 -17.38 -1.11
CA ALA A 255 -27.00 -16.29 -1.86
C ALA A 255 -25.83 -15.70 -1.04
N THR A 256 -24.69 -15.46 -1.67
CA THR A 256 -23.46 -15.09 -0.98
C THR A 256 -22.98 -13.70 -1.41
N ILE A 257 -22.82 -12.80 -0.43
CA ILE A 257 -22.19 -11.50 -0.63
C ILE A 257 -20.78 -11.53 -0.04
N ALA A 258 -19.77 -11.29 -0.86
CA ALA A 258 -18.40 -11.08 -0.39
C ALA A 258 -18.19 -9.60 -0.06
N ILE A 259 -17.92 -9.28 1.20
CA ILE A 259 -17.47 -7.95 1.63
C ILE A 259 -15.95 -8.01 1.74
N VAL A 260 -15.25 -7.42 0.77
CA VAL A 260 -13.79 -7.52 0.64
C VAL A 260 -13.15 -6.20 1.08
N PRO A 261 -12.46 -6.13 2.22
CA PRO A 261 -11.60 -5.00 2.57
C PRO A 261 -10.46 -4.92 1.56
N ALA A 262 -10.35 -3.81 0.85
CA ALA A 262 -9.31 -3.61 -0.16
C ALA A 262 -8.55 -2.31 0.13
N MET A 263 -7.24 -2.40 0.31
CA MET A 263 -6.36 -1.25 0.48
C MET A 263 -6.95 -0.19 1.45
N ASN A 264 -7.30 -0.59 2.68
CA ASN A 264 -7.80 0.32 3.71
C ASN A 264 -6.97 0.20 4.98
N ALA A 265 -6.95 1.25 5.80
CA ALA A 265 -6.14 1.34 7.02
C ALA A 265 -6.97 0.97 8.28
N MET A 266 -8.00 0.14 8.15
CA MET A 266 -8.90 -0.20 9.25
C MET A 266 -8.53 -1.51 9.96
N PHE A 267 -7.30 -2.00 9.77
CA PHE A 267 -6.78 -3.20 10.40
C PHE A 267 -5.44 -2.93 11.06
N GLU A 268 -5.23 -3.47 12.24
CA GLU A 268 -4.07 -3.17 13.08
C GLU A 268 -3.28 -4.45 13.42
N ALA A 269 -1.97 -4.31 13.62
CA ALA A 269 -1.15 -5.41 14.09
C ALA A 269 -1.37 -5.62 15.59
N ALA A 270 -1.81 -6.80 15.98
CA ALA A 270 -1.97 -7.18 17.38
C ALA A 270 -0.61 -7.13 18.09
N PRO A 271 -0.42 -6.34 19.16
CA PRO A 271 0.90 -6.11 19.77
C PRO A 271 1.62 -7.39 20.19
N ALA A 272 0.87 -8.40 20.65
CA ALA A 272 1.42 -9.66 21.16
C ALA A 272 1.86 -10.64 20.06
N THR A 273 1.24 -10.61 18.88
CA THR A 273 1.44 -11.65 17.85
C THR A 273 1.92 -11.10 16.52
N GLY A 274 1.85 -9.78 16.30
CA GLY A 274 2.10 -9.15 15.01
C GLY A 274 1.09 -9.52 13.91
N ARG A 275 0.03 -10.28 14.25
CA ARG A 275 -1.03 -10.65 13.32
C ARG A 275 -1.96 -9.47 13.08
N ILE A 276 -2.40 -9.33 11.85
CA ILE A 276 -3.34 -8.28 11.47
C ILE A 276 -4.75 -8.67 11.90
N ARG A 277 -5.47 -7.71 12.49
CA ARG A 277 -6.85 -7.87 12.93
C ARG A 277 -7.69 -6.66 12.53
N PRO A 278 -8.98 -6.84 12.24
CA PRO A 278 -9.88 -5.71 12.03
C PRO A 278 -9.95 -4.83 13.29
N SER A 279 -9.98 -3.52 13.09
CA SER A 279 -10.29 -2.56 14.15
C SER A 279 -11.77 -2.65 14.57
N ASP A 280 -12.09 -2.18 15.76
CA ASP A 280 -13.48 -2.07 16.23
C ASP A 280 -14.35 -1.24 15.29
N ASP A 281 -13.77 -0.19 14.70
CA ASP A 281 -14.45 0.66 13.72
C ASP A 281 -14.76 -0.09 12.43
N TYR A 282 -13.86 -0.98 11.97
CA TYR A 282 -14.13 -1.84 10.81
C TYR A 282 -15.28 -2.80 11.09
N LEU A 283 -15.27 -3.44 12.26
CA LEU A 283 -16.32 -4.38 12.66
C LEU A 283 -17.70 -3.70 12.71
N LYS A 284 -17.77 -2.48 13.27
CA LYS A 284 -19.01 -1.67 13.27
C LYS A 284 -19.47 -1.32 11.86
N LEU A 285 -18.55 -0.87 11.01
CA LEU A 285 -18.84 -0.50 9.61
C LEU A 285 -19.36 -1.72 8.82
N GLN A 286 -18.71 -2.87 8.99
CA GLN A 286 -19.12 -4.13 8.35
C GLN A 286 -20.52 -4.56 8.81
N GLU A 287 -20.80 -4.50 10.11
CA GLU A 287 -22.10 -4.87 10.66
C GLU A 287 -23.22 -3.92 10.23
N GLN A 288 -22.92 -2.63 10.18
CA GLN A 288 -23.83 -1.62 9.62
C GLN A 288 -24.16 -1.93 8.17
N LEU A 289 -23.15 -2.15 7.32
CA LEU A 289 -23.34 -2.47 5.91
C LEU A 289 -24.20 -3.74 5.72
N ARG A 290 -23.91 -4.81 6.49
CA ARG A 290 -24.71 -6.04 6.48
C ARG A 290 -26.17 -5.77 6.86
N SER A 291 -26.38 -5.02 7.94
CA SER A 291 -27.71 -4.66 8.41
C SER A 291 -28.49 -3.83 7.39
N ASP A 292 -27.83 -2.87 6.73
CA ASP A 292 -28.44 -2.01 5.72
C ASP A 292 -28.84 -2.82 4.48
N ILE A 293 -28.01 -3.75 4.01
CA ILE A 293 -28.35 -4.70 2.93
C ILE A 293 -29.55 -5.56 3.33
N VAL A 294 -29.51 -6.18 4.50
CA VAL A 294 -30.58 -7.09 4.95
C VAL A 294 -31.91 -6.36 5.10
N ARG A 295 -31.91 -5.13 5.64
CA ARG A 295 -33.12 -4.32 5.83
C ARG A 295 -33.76 -3.87 4.50
N ARG A 296 -32.97 -3.72 3.45
CA ARG A 296 -33.44 -3.24 2.14
C ARG A 296 -33.98 -4.38 1.25
N ILE A 297 -33.77 -5.65 1.63
CA ILE A 297 -34.44 -6.79 0.98
C ILE A 297 -35.96 -6.66 1.19
N PRO A 298 -36.81 -6.80 0.16
CA PRO A 298 -38.27 -6.65 0.29
C PRO A 298 -38.92 -7.68 1.23
N ALA A 299 -40.02 -7.27 1.89
CA ALA A 299 -40.75 -8.08 2.87
C ALA A 299 -41.34 -9.38 2.33
N GLY A 300 -41.65 -9.47 1.02
CA GLY A 300 -42.06 -10.73 0.37
C GLY A 300 -40.97 -11.82 0.39
N HIS A 301 -39.72 -11.42 0.65
CA HIS A 301 -38.56 -12.29 0.83
C HIS A 301 -38.18 -12.45 2.31
N HIS A 302 -38.84 -11.70 3.22
CA HIS A 302 -38.75 -11.80 4.67
C HIS A 302 -39.61 -12.95 5.23
N GLY A 303 -39.28 -14.18 4.87
CA GLY A 303 -39.69 -15.34 5.67
C GLY A 303 -38.86 -15.43 6.97
N PRO A 304 -39.17 -16.33 7.90
CA PRO A 304 -38.39 -16.57 9.14
C PRO A 304 -36.92 -16.96 8.92
N SER A 305 -36.42 -16.95 7.67
CA SER A 305 -35.09 -17.41 7.28
C SER A 305 -34.36 -16.55 6.24
N THR A 306 -34.65 -15.25 6.07
CA THR A 306 -33.83 -14.37 5.18
C THR A 306 -32.34 -14.44 5.55
N ALA A 307 -32.03 -14.54 6.84
CA ALA A 307 -30.68 -14.77 7.36
C ALA A 307 -30.11 -16.17 7.06
N GLN A 308 -30.95 -17.16 6.76
CA GLN A 308 -30.50 -18.49 6.29
C GLN A 308 -30.35 -18.53 4.75
N LYS A 309 -30.90 -17.55 4.02
CA LYS A 309 -30.84 -17.43 2.56
C LYS A 309 -29.71 -16.52 2.06
N LEU A 310 -29.13 -15.72 2.95
CA LEU A 310 -28.03 -14.81 2.64
C LEU A 310 -26.83 -15.13 3.54
N ALA A 311 -25.67 -15.38 2.93
CA ALA A 311 -24.40 -15.56 3.60
C ALA A 311 -23.47 -14.38 3.29
N PHE A 312 -22.67 -13.99 4.27
CA PHE A 312 -21.63 -12.98 4.09
C PHE A 312 -20.26 -13.60 4.28
N PHE A 313 -19.37 -13.35 3.32
CA PHE A 313 -17.96 -13.68 3.43
C PHE A 313 -17.12 -12.41 3.58
N THR A 314 -16.10 -12.45 4.43
CA THR A 314 -15.12 -11.36 4.57
C THR A 314 -13.76 -11.99 4.90
N PRO A 315 -12.69 -11.71 4.13
CA PRO A 315 -11.36 -12.16 4.48
C PRO A 315 -10.88 -11.49 5.78
N ASP A 316 -9.95 -12.14 6.49
CA ASP A 316 -9.45 -11.73 7.80
C ASP A 316 -8.47 -10.54 7.77
N ARG A 317 -8.08 -10.08 6.58
CA ARG A 317 -7.21 -8.93 6.35
C ARG A 317 -7.54 -8.22 5.02
N PRO A 318 -7.06 -6.99 4.81
CA PRO A 318 -7.23 -6.32 3.53
C PRO A 318 -6.33 -6.91 2.45
N VAL A 319 -6.81 -6.82 1.22
CA VAL A 319 -6.10 -7.24 0.00
C VAL A 319 -5.84 -6.04 -0.93
N THR A 320 -5.00 -6.22 -1.95
CA THR A 320 -4.82 -5.23 -3.02
C THR A 320 -5.67 -5.62 -4.22
N LEU A 321 -6.82 -4.96 -4.35
CA LEU A 321 -7.84 -5.25 -5.38
C LEU A 321 -8.11 -3.98 -6.19
N THR A 322 -7.90 -4.08 -7.50
CA THR A 322 -8.08 -3.01 -8.49
C THR A 322 -9.01 -3.50 -9.60
N PRO A 323 -9.64 -2.62 -10.39
CA PRO A 323 -10.45 -3.03 -11.53
C PRO A 323 -9.78 -4.05 -12.46
N GLU A 324 -8.49 -3.86 -12.74
CA GLU A 324 -7.70 -4.69 -13.65
C GLU A 324 -7.42 -6.10 -13.09
N ASN A 325 -7.42 -6.28 -11.77
CA ASN A 325 -7.14 -7.58 -11.14
C ASN A 325 -8.37 -8.21 -10.46
N ALA A 326 -9.49 -7.49 -10.39
CA ALA A 326 -10.63 -7.82 -9.54
C ALA A 326 -11.24 -9.19 -9.88
N ASP A 327 -11.42 -9.54 -11.16
CA ASP A 327 -11.98 -10.84 -11.54
C ASP A 327 -11.12 -12.01 -10.99
N ARG A 328 -9.79 -11.88 -11.09
CA ARG A 328 -8.84 -12.86 -10.57
C ARG A 328 -8.85 -12.91 -9.04
N VAL A 329 -8.79 -11.76 -8.37
CA VAL A 329 -8.72 -11.68 -6.91
C VAL A 329 -10.02 -12.17 -6.27
N ILE A 330 -11.18 -11.76 -6.80
CA ILE A 330 -12.49 -12.22 -6.34
C ILE A 330 -12.63 -13.73 -6.56
N GLY A 331 -12.23 -14.26 -7.72
CA GLY A 331 -12.22 -15.70 -7.98
C GLY A 331 -11.32 -16.51 -7.04
N GLN A 332 -10.26 -15.91 -6.49
CA GLN A 332 -9.40 -16.53 -5.48
C GLN A 332 -9.97 -16.42 -4.05
N LEU A 333 -10.68 -15.34 -3.75
CA LEU A 333 -11.22 -15.06 -2.42
C LEU A 333 -12.57 -15.70 -2.19
N CYS A 334 -13.52 -15.55 -3.11
CA CYS A 334 -14.78 -16.24 -3.01
C CYS A 334 -15.38 -16.49 -4.40
N PRO A 335 -15.03 -17.61 -5.06
CA PRO A 335 -15.46 -17.89 -6.43
C PRO A 335 -16.97 -18.06 -6.58
N ASN A 336 -17.69 -18.35 -5.49
CA ASN A 336 -19.13 -18.54 -5.47
C ASN A 336 -19.90 -17.31 -4.95
N ALA A 337 -19.25 -16.16 -4.82
CA ALA A 337 -19.96 -14.94 -4.44
C ALA A 337 -20.90 -14.50 -5.57
N ASP A 338 -22.18 -14.35 -5.25
CA ASP A 338 -23.19 -13.82 -6.17
C ASP A 338 -23.04 -12.31 -6.35
N PHE A 339 -22.50 -11.62 -5.34
CA PHE A 339 -22.14 -10.20 -5.42
C PHE A 339 -20.92 -9.88 -4.55
N THR A 340 -20.07 -8.93 -4.99
CA THR A 340 -18.90 -8.48 -4.22
C THR A 340 -18.96 -6.99 -3.89
N VAL A 341 -18.91 -6.65 -2.60
CA VAL A 341 -18.72 -5.27 -2.12
C VAL A 341 -17.25 -5.07 -1.76
N ILE A 342 -16.57 -4.15 -2.45
CA ILE A 342 -15.14 -3.87 -2.26
C ILE A 342 -15.00 -2.60 -1.42
N LEU A 343 -14.57 -2.74 -0.17
CA LEU A 343 -14.43 -1.64 0.79
C LEU A 343 -13.03 -1.02 0.74
N LEU A 344 -12.94 0.13 0.07
CA LEU A 344 -11.72 0.90 -0.15
C LEU A 344 -11.42 1.84 1.01
N GLY A 345 -10.13 2.07 1.27
CA GLY A 345 -9.71 3.13 2.19
C GLY A 345 -10.10 4.52 1.67
N LYS A 346 -10.14 5.50 2.58
CA LYS A 346 -10.47 6.89 2.26
C LYS A 346 -9.68 7.43 1.07
N ASN A 347 -10.40 7.87 0.04
CA ASN A 347 -9.87 8.42 -1.22
C ASN A 347 -8.96 7.48 -2.02
N VAL A 348 -8.91 6.18 -1.71
CA VAL A 348 -8.07 5.22 -2.44
C VAL A 348 -8.58 5.02 -3.87
N TYR A 349 -9.89 5.13 -4.09
CA TYR A 349 -10.50 5.06 -5.42
C TYR A 349 -9.89 6.06 -6.41
N ARG A 350 -9.37 7.20 -5.94
CA ARG A 350 -8.76 8.22 -6.79
C ARG A 350 -7.44 7.76 -7.42
N ALA A 351 -6.73 6.83 -6.76
CA ALA A 351 -5.50 6.25 -7.30
C ALA A 351 -5.81 5.23 -8.41
N MET A 352 -7.07 4.81 -8.53
CA MET A 352 -7.55 3.82 -9.48
C MET A 352 -8.35 4.50 -10.59
N HIS A 353 -8.55 3.79 -11.69
CA HIS A 353 -9.53 4.16 -12.69
C HIS A 353 -10.66 3.14 -12.65
N ILE A 354 -11.76 3.48 -12.00
CA ILE A 354 -12.97 2.65 -11.96
C ILE A 354 -13.92 3.19 -13.04
N ASP A 355 -14.15 2.42 -14.09
CA ASP A 355 -15.12 2.77 -15.13
C ASP A 355 -16.52 2.31 -14.69
N PRO A 356 -17.48 3.24 -14.43
CA PRO A 356 -18.83 2.88 -14.02
C PRO A 356 -19.57 2.04 -15.07
N HIS A 357 -19.14 2.05 -16.33
CA HIS A 357 -19.76 1.30 -17.43
C HIS A 357 -19.13 -0.07 -17.70
N ALA A 358 -18.04 -0.42 -17.01
CA ALA A 358 -17.34 -1.68 -17.26
C ALA A 358 -16.95 -2.44 -15.98
N ASP A 359 -16.71 -1.73 -14.88
CA ASP A 359 -16.08 -2.32 -13.69
C ASP A 359 -17.05 -2.61 -12.55
N ILE A 360 -18.29 -2.15 -12.62
CA ILE A 360 -19.30 -2.27 -11.55
C ILE A 360 -20.65 -2.76 -12.09
N SER A 361 -21.60 -2.97 -11.18
CA SER A 361 -22.97 -3.36 -11.50
C SER A 361 -23.65 -2.32 -12.40
N PRO A 362 -24.44 -2.73 -13.41
CA PRO A 362 -24.89 -4.10 -13.69
C PRO A 362 -23.91 -4.95 -14.54
N HIS A 363 -22.82 -4.36 -15.04
CA HIS A 363 -21.89 -5.03 -15.98
C HIS A 363 -21.01 -6.08 -15.29
N LYS A 364 -20.67 -5.83 -14.03
CA LYS A 364 -19.95 -6.75 -13.15
C LYS A 364 -20.72 -6.88 -11.84
N GLN A 365 -20.78 -8.08 -11.26
CA GLN A 365 -21.44 -8.32 -9.96
C GLN A 365 -20.59 -7.82 -8.78
N ARG A 366 -20.20 -6.55 -8.83
CA ARG A 366 -19.40 -5.89 -7.80
C ARG A 366 -19.63 -4.39 -7.74
N ILE A 367 -19.26 -3.80 -6.62
CA ILE A 367 -19.19 -2.34 -6.43
C ILE A 367 -17.98 -1.98 -5.56
N TYR A 368 -17.50 -0.75 -5.70
CA TYR A 368 -16.42 -0.19 -4.89
C TYR A 368 -16.99 0.92 -4.00
N LEU A 369 -16.82 0.81 -2.68
CA LEU A 369 -17.29 1.80 -1.72
C LEU A 369 -16.13 2.35 -0.91
N ASP A 370 -16.11 3.67 -0.69
CA ASP A 370 -15.21 4.31 0.26
C ASP A 370 -15.70 4.05 1.69
N VAL A 371 -14.80 3.69 2.60
CA VAL A 371 -15.13 3.47 4.01
C VAL A 371 -15.77 4.69 4.68
N ASP A 372 -15.44 5.91 4.27
CA ASP A 372 -16.09 7.11 4.80
C ASP A 372 -17.54 7.25 4.30
N ASP A 373 -17.83 6.89 3.04
CA ASP A 373 -19.19 6.94 2.50
C ASP A 373 -20.10 5.96 3.25
N VAL A 374 -19.61 4.73 3.54
CA VAL A 374 -20.33 3.76 4.37
C VAL A 374 -20.54 4.29 5.78
N ARG A 375 -19.47 4.84 6.40
CA ARG A 375 -19.50 5.38 7.76
C ARG A 375 -20.53 6.51 7.91
N TYR A 376 -20.64 7.38 6.92
CA TYR A 376 -21.56 8.52 6.92
C TYR A 376 -22.91 8.24 6.25
N ARG A 377 -23.20 6.97 5.89
CA ARG A 377 -24.46 6.52 5.26
C ARG A 377 -24.76 7.23 3.94
N GLN A 378 -23.75 7.44 3.12
CA GLN A 378 -23.85 8.07 1.81
C GLN A 378 -23.88 7.02 0.68
N ILE A 379 -24.48 5.85 0.95
CA ILE A 379 -24.43 4.67 0.08
C ILE A 379 -25.82 4.09 -0.24
N ASP A 380 -26.90 4.85 -0.03
CA ASP A 380 -28.27 4.32 -0.18
C ASP A 380 -28.53 3.74 -1.58
N ASP A 381 -28.10 4.44 -2.64
CA ASP A 381 -28.22 3.99 -4.03
C ASP A 381 -27.36 2.73 -4.31
N ASP A 382 -26.20 2.62 -3.65
CA ASP A 382 -25.34 1.45 -3.74
C ASP A 382 -25.97 0.23 -3.07
N ILE A 383 -26.63 0.42 -1.92
CA ILE A 383 -27.39 -0.65 -1.24
C ILE A 383 -28.52 -1.14 -2.14
N ASP A 384 -29.28 -0.24 -2.78
CA ASP A 384 -30.34 -0.62 -3.71
C ASP A 384 -29.79 -1.40 -4.91
N THR A 385 -28.60 -1.01 -5.41
CA THR A 385 -27.90 -1.73 -6.48
C THR A 385 -27.48 -3.14 -6.04
N ILE A 386 -26.91 -3.28 -4.84
CA ILE A 386 -26.52 -4.58 -4.25
C ILE A 386 -27.75 -5.48 -4.10
N VAL A 387 -28.85 -4.96 -3.53
CA VAL A 387 -30.08 -5.73 -3.31
C VAL A 387 -30.69 -6.16 -4.63
N SER A 388 -30.79 -5.25 -5.60
CA SER A 388 -31.34 -5.56 -6.92
C SER A 388 -30.57 -6.69 -7.62
N ALA A 389 -29.25 -6.69 -7.48
CA ALA A 389 -28.38 -7.72 -8.07
C ALA A 389 -28.49 -9.09 -7.39
N ILE A 390 -28.67 -9.15 -6.06
CA ILE A 390 -28.69 -10.40 -5.29
C ILE A 390 -30.07 -11.05 -5.20
N LEU A 391 -31.15 -10.30 -5.44
CA LEU A 391 -32.53 -10.78 -5.36
C LEU A 391 -32.85 -12.05 -6.17
N PRO A 392 -32.38 -12.19 -7.42
CA PRO A 392 -32.56 -13.43 -8.19
C PRO A 392 -31.94 -14.65 -7.50
N ALA A 393 -30.74 -14.51 -6.94
CA ALA A 393 -30.04 -15.59 -6.24
C ALA A 393 -30.78 -15.98 -4.95
N ILE A 394 -31.27 -15.00 -4.18
CA ILE A 394 -32.09 -15.25 -2.98
C ILE A 394 -33.37 -16.02 -3.34
N THR A 395 -34.02 -15.65 -4.44
CA THR A 395 -35.25 -16.29 -4.91
C THR A 395 -34.99 -17.73 -5.35
N ALA A 396 -33.90 -17.98 -6.07
CA ALA A 396 -33.49 -19.32 -6.48
C ALA A 396 -33.16 -20.22 -5.27
N ALA A 397 -32.43 -19.69 -4.28
CA ALA A 397 -32.13 -20.41 -3.04
C ALA A 397 -33.41 -20.77 -2.26
N ALA A 398 -34.41 -19.89 -2.24
CA ALA A 398 -35.70 -20.15 -1.61
C ALA A 398 -36.51 -21.24 -2.32
N ALA A 399 -36.54 -21.26 -3.66
CA ALA A 399 -37.26 -22.26 -4.42
C ALA A 399 -36.69 -23.69 -4.24
N ALA A 400 -35.38 -23.79 -3.95
CA ALA A 400 -34.72 -25.07 -3.70
C ALA A 400 -34.92 -25.62 -2.27
N HIS A 401 -35.64 -24.90 -1.40
CA HIS A 401 -36.07 -25.33 -0.06
C HIS A 401 -37.60 -25.18 0.10
N PRO A 402 -38.42 -26.02 -0.56
CA PRO A 402 -39.85 -26.03 -0.27
C PRO A 402 -40.05 -26.44 1.19
N ALA A 403 -40.85 -25.64 1.91
CA ALA A 403 -41.17 -25.87 3.32
C ALA A 403 -41.67 -27.32 3.51
N SER A 404 -40.92 -28.10 4.28
CA SER A 404 -41.29 -29.44 4.73
C SER A 404 -42.29 -29.38 5.88
#